data_AF-A0A1U1YIN7-F1
#
_entry.id   AF-A0A1U1YIN7-F1
#
_cell.length_a   1.000
_cell.length_b   1.000
_cell.length_c   1.000
_cell.angle_alpha   90.00
_cell.angle_beta   90.00
_cell.angle_gamma   90.00
#
_symmetry.space_group_name_H-M   'P 1'
#
loop_
_entity.id
_entity.type
_entity.pdbx_description
1 polymer ?
#
loop_
_entity_poly.entity_id
_entity_poly.type
_entity_poly.pdbx_seq_one_letter_code
_entity_poly.pdbx_strand_id
1 'polypeptide(L)'
;MTGQDEAPDGGSEDRGSIGPFIAGAVIFGIVVIAIAVSTFFRSGDGLTPEGRVGRAVVAQNDALQRHAYADYLKATCRAIVTPEQNVLAAQDKSETAHGNRFIDDVKDVKISADTATASVTYHYMKSENNKLTADVSFVKEDGSWRVCSQY
;
A
#
# COMPACT_ATOMS: atom_id res chain seq x y z
N MET A 1 5.32 86.26 31.61
CA MET A 1 6.57 85.50 31.80
C MET A 1 6.51 84.31 30.85
N THR A 2 7.49 84.21 29.97
CA THR A 2 7.65 83.17 28.94
C THR A 2 8.17 81.85 29.51
N GLY A 3 7.69 80.73 28.98
CA GLY A 3 8.31 79.40 29.08
C GLY A 3 7.46 78.38 28.30
N GLN A 4 7.80 78.03 27.06
CA GLN A 4 8.77 77.03 26.58
C GLN A 4 8.05 75.70 26.25
N ASP A 5 8.15 75.30 24.98
CA ASP A 5 7.65 74.04 24.41
C ASP A 5 8.25 72.81 25.11
N GLU A 6 7.44 71.78 25.37
CA GLU A 6 7.91 70.41 25.52
C GLU A 6 6.90 69.45 24.84
N ALA A 7 7.42 68.64 23.90
CA ALA A 7 6.69 67.72 23.05
C ALA A 7 6.03 66.57 23.85
N PRO A 8 5.00 65.89 23.31
CA PRO A 8 4.53 64.67 23.93
C PRO A 8 5.58 63.57 23.72
N ASP A 9 6.25 63.18 24.82
CA ASP A 9 7.12 62.02 24.89
C ASP A 9 6.32 60.74 24.66
N GLY A 10 6.93 59.84 23.89
CA GLY A 10 6.32 58.61 23.39
C GLY A 10 6.13 57.58 24.50
N GLY A 11 4.88 57.24 24.78
CA GLY A 11 4.54 56.02 25.51
C GLY A 11 4.15 54.92 24.53
N SER A 12 5.11 54.13 24.07
CA SER A 12 4.84 52.85 23.41
C SER A 12 4.03 51.97 24.37
N GLU A 13 2.76 51.72 24.04
CA GLU A 13 1.93 50.75 24.74
C GLU A 13 2.55 49.36 24.60
N ASP A 14 3.26 48.93 25.64
CA ASP A 14 3.73 47.57 25.84
C ASP A 14 2.52 46.68 26.16
N ARG A 15 1.68 46.40 25.14
CA ARG A 15 0.67 45.34 25.21
C ARG A 15 1.43 44.03 25.14
N GLY A 16 1.52 43.36 26.30
CA GLY A 16 2.13 42.03 26.46
C GLY A 16 1.90 41.16 25.23
N SER A 17 3.00 40.89 24.53
CA SER A 17 2.98 40.26 23.22
C SER A 17 2.38 38.85 23.32
N ILE A 18 1.15 38.69 22.79
CA ILE A 18 0.52 37.39 22.53
C ILE A 18 1.19 36.72 21.30
N GLY A 19 2.01 37.48 20.55
CA GLY A 19 2.79 37.04 19.39
C GLY A 19 3.51 35.69 19.55
N PRO A 20 4.29 35.45 20.62
CA PRO A 20 4.96 34.16 20.84
C PRO A 20 3.99 32.97 20.98
N PHE A 21 2.83 33.15 21.61
CA PHE A 21 1.85 32.07 21.77
C PHE A 21 1.14 31.75 20.45
N ILE A 22 0.79 32.76 19.66
CA ILE A 22 0.19 32.58 18.34
C ILE A 22 1.18 31.92 17.38
N ALA A 23 2.45 32.37 17.37
CA ALA A 23 3.50 31.77 16.54
C ALA A 23 3.72 30.29 16.90
N GLY A 24 3.77 29.96 18.18
CA GLY A 24 3.87 28.58 18.65
C GLY A 24 2.67 27.72 18.23
N ALA A 25 1.45 28.23 18.36
CA ALA A 25 0.23 27.52 17.98
C ALA A 25 0.16 27.22 16.47
N VAL A 26 0.60 28.15 15.62
CA VAL A 26 0.65 27.94 14.16
C VAL A 26 1.65 26.83 13.81
N ILE A 27 2.86 26.86 14.40
CA ILE A 27 3.88 25.84 14.16
C ILE A 27 3.37 24.46 14.62
N PHE A 28 2.79 24.40 15.82
CA PHE A 28 2.19 23.16 16.34
C PHE A 28 1.08 22.64 15.43
N GLY A 29 0.19 23.53 14.97
CA GLY A 29 -0.88 23.18 14.02
C GLY A 29 -0.34 22.58 12.72
N ILE A 30 0.70 23.16 12.15
CA ILE A 30 1.36 22.62 10.94
C ILE A 30 1.93 21.22 11.20
N VAL A 31 2.59 21.01 12.34
CA VAL A 31 3.15 19.70 12.71
C VAL A 31 2.05 18.66 12.87
N VAL A 32 0.96 18.99 13.56
CA VAL A 32 -0.19 18.09 13.73
C VAL A 32 -0.85 17.78 12.39
N ILE A 33 -1.02 18.77 11.51
CA ILE A 33 -1.56 18.54 10.16
C ILE A 33 -0.62 17.63 9.35
N ALA A 34 0.69 17.87 9.39
CA ALA A 34 1.66 17.01 8.72
C ALA A 34 1.62 15.56 9.23
N ILE A 35 1.49 15.36 10.55
CA ILE A 35 1.34 14.04 11.16
C ILE A 35 0.00 13.40 10.78
N ALA A 36 -1.10 14.17 10.79
CA ALA A 36 -2.43 13.67 10.44
C ALA A 36 -2.50 13.27 8.97
N VAL A 37 -1.98 14.10 8.06
CA VAL A 37 -1.86 13.82 6.63
C VAL A 37 -0.97 12.60 6.41
N SER A 38 0.19 12.54 7.07
CA SER A 38 1.10 11.40 6.97
C SER A 38 0.48 10.11 7.50
N THR A 39 -0.25 10.17 8.62
CA THR A 39 -0.98 9.04 9.19
C THR A 39 -2.13 8.62 8.29
N PHE A 40 -2.87 9.56 7.72
CA PHE A 40 -3.95 9.30 6.78
C PHE A 40 -3.43 8.60 5.50
N PHE A 41 -2.30 9.05 4.96
CA PHE A 41 -1.64 8.36 3.84
C PHE A 41 -1.01 7.01 4.24
N ARG A 42 -0.68 6.82 5.53
CA ARG A 42 -0.21 5.55 6.10
C ARG A 42 -1.33 4.65 6.64
N SER A 43 -2.60 5.06 6.57
CA SER A 43 -3.76 4.31 7.13
C SER A 43 -4.12 3.03 6.35
N GLY A 44 -3.20 2.52 5.54
CA GLY A 44 -3.24 1.13 5.09
C GLY A 44 -2.78 0.18 6.18
N ASP A 45 -2.82 -1.11 5.90
CA ASP A 45 -2.37 -2.27 6.69
C ASP A 45 -0.88 -2.27 7.16
N GLY A 46 -0.24 -1.10 7.27
CA GLY A 46 1.17 -0.93 7.64
C GLY A 46 2.15 -1.33 6.53
N LEU A 47 1.66 -1.87 5.41
CA LEU A 47 2.49 -2.30 4.29
C LEU A 47 2.85 -1.12 3.40
N THR A 48 4.06 -1.17 2.84
CA THR A 48 4.42 -0.29 1.72
C THR A 48 3.48 -0.56 0.54
N PRO A 49 3.31 0.39 -0.40
CA PRO A 49 2.54 0.16 -1.63
C PRO A 49 2.91 -1.15 -2.33
N GLU A 50 4.21 -1.46 -2.40
CA GLU A 50 4.77 -2.66 -3.00
C GLU A 50 4.41 -3.91 -2.19
N GLY A 51 4.47 -3.82 -0.85
CA GLY A 51 4.05 -4.90 0.04
C GLY A 51 2.58 -5.27 -0.13
N ARG A 52 1.71 -4.32 -0.44
CA ARG A 52 0.29 -4.59 -0.74
C ARG A 52 0.10 -5.33 -2.07
N VAL A 53 0.92 -5.03 -3.08
CA VAL A 53 0.93 -5.78 -4.35
C VAL A 53 1.44 -7.20 -4.12
N GLY A 54 2.55 -7.36 -3.40
CA GLY A 54 3.09 -8.68 -3.04
C GLY A 54 2.11 -9.53 -2.23
N ARG A 55 1.37 -8.91 -1.31
CA ARG A 55 0.31 -9.59 -0.55
C ARG A 55 -0.77 -10.17 -1.45
N ALA A 56 -1.13 -9.52 -2.56
CA ALA A 56 -2.17 -10.00 -3.45
C ALA A 56 -1.78 -11.33 -4.13
N VAL A 57 -0.54 -11.45 -4.62
CA VAL A 57 -0.07 -12.71 -5.22
C VAL A 57 0.08 -13.82 -4.20
N VAL A 58 0.52 -13.49 -2.98
CA VAL A 58 0.59 -14.46 -1.87
C VAL A 58 -0.81 -14.96 -1.50
N ALA A 59 -1.79 -14.06 -1.40
CA ALA A 59 -3.17 -14.43 -1.10
C ALA A 59 -3.78 -15.32 -2.19
N GLN A 60 -3.53 -15.03 -3.47
CA GLN A 60 -4.00 -15.89 -4.56
C GLN A 60 -3.36 -17.29 -4.48
N ASN A 61 -2.05 -17.37 -4.23
CA ASN A 61 -1.36 -18.65 -4.12
C ASN A 61 -1.86 -19.45 -2.92
N ASP A 62 -2.00 -18.84 -1.73
CA ASP A 62 -2.56 -19.50 -0.54
C ASP A 62 -3.97 -20.05 -0.81
N ALA A 63 -4.83 -19.23 -1.43
CA ALA A 63 -6.19 -19.65 -1.75
C ALA A 63 -6.22 -20.87 -2.70
N LEU A 64 -5.32 -20.91 -3.69
CA LEU A 64 -5.18 -22.06 -4.58
C LEU A 64 -4.70 -23.30 -3.80
N GLN A 65 -3.62 -23.19 -3.01
CA GLN A 65 -3.06 -24.30 -2.23
C GLN A 65 -4.03 -24.84 -1.18
N ARG A 66 -5.03 -24.05 -0.77
CA ARG A 66 -6.09 -24.45 0.17
C ARG A 66 -7.39 -24.86 -0.51
N HIS A 67 -7.44 -24.88 -1.83
CA HIS A 67 -8.67 -25.11 -2.61
C HIS A 67 -9.84 -24.18 -2.19
N ALA A 68 -9.52 -22.96 -1.78
CA ALA A 68 -10.47 -21.97 -1.27
C ALA A 68 -10.91 -21.02 -2.39
N TYR A 69 -11.82 -21.49 -3.26
CA TYR A 69 -12.26 -20.72 -4.44
C TYR A 69 -12.81 -19.33 -4.09
N ALA A 70 -13.58 -19.21 -3.01
CA ALA A 70 -14.12 -17.92 -2.55
C ALA A 70 -13.02 -16.89 -2.20
N ASP A 71 -11.88 -17.33 -1.68
CA ASP A 71 -10.74 -16.46 -1.38
C ASP A 71 -9.90 -16.19 -2.64
N TYR A 72 -9.80 -17.18 -3.54
CA TYR A 72 -9.20 -17.01 -4.86
C TYR A 72 -9.90 -15.90 -5.66
N LEU A 73 -11.25 -15.83 -5.61
CA LEU A 73 -12.04 -14.77 -6.24
C LEU A 73 -11.71 -13.37 -5.70
N LYS A 74 -11.41 -13.25 -4.41
CA LYS A 74 -11.06 -11.96 -3.79
C LYS A 74 -9.67 -11.49 -4.22
N ALA A 75 -8.77 -12.43 -4.50
CA ALA A 75 -7.39 -12.16 -4.88
C ALA A 75 -7.15 -12.10 -6.41
N THR A 76 -8.16 -12.43 -7.22
CA THR A 76 -8.05 -12.51 -8.69
C THR A 76 -8.92 -11.45 -9.36
N CYS A 77 -8.41 -10.83 -10.43
CA CYS A 77 -9.16 -9.83 -11.18
C CYS A 77 -10.42 -10.42 -11.78
N ARG A 78 -11.55 -9.72 -11.68
CA ARG A 78 -12.86 -10.20 -12.14
C ARG A 78 -12.86 -10.59 -13.62
N ALA A 79 -12.05 -9.89 -14.42
CA ALA A 79 -11.95 -10.10 -15.86
C ALA A 79 -11.39 -11.49 -16.26
N ILE A 80 -10.65 -12.16 -15.36
CA ILE A 80 -9.98 -13.43 -15.66
C ILE A 80 -10.44 -14.60 -14.78
N VAL A 81 -11.43 -14.38 -13.92
CA VAL A 81 -11.99 -15.44 -13.09
C VAL A 81 -12.57 -16.54 -13.98
N THR A 82 -12.23 -17.78 -13.68
CA THR A 82 -12.80 -18.97 -14.32
C THR A 82 -13.67 -19.75 -13.34
N PRO A 83 -14.58 -20.64 -13.81
CA PRO A 83 -15.43 -21.44 -12.93
C PRO A 83 -14.63 -22.28 -11.93
N GLU A 84 -15.19 -22.46 -10.73
CA GLU A 84 -14.56 -23.19 -9.61
C GLU A 84 -13.97 -24.54 -10.01
N GLN A 85 -14.77 -25.35 -10.72
CA GLN A 85 -14.34 -26.68 -11.16
C GLN A 85 -13.07 -26.62 -12.02
N ASN A 86 -12.92 -25.60 -12.85
CA ASN A 86 -11.76 -25.45 -13.72
C ASN A 86 -10.52 -25.01 -12.93
N VAL A 87 -10.69 -24.10 -11.97
CA VAL A 87 -9.60 -23.65 -11.09
C VAL A 87 -9.08 -24.80 -10.25
N LEU A 88 -9.98 -25.55 -9.60
CA LEU A 88 -9.61 -26.67 -8.74
C LEU A 88 -9.01 -27.83 -9.55
N ALA A 89 -9.57 -28.17 -10.71
CA ALA A 89 -9.00 -29.21 -11.57
C ALA A 89 -7.59 -28.83 -12.09
N ALA A 90 -7.35 -27.56 -12.42
CA ALA A 90 -6.02 -27.09 -12.80
C ALA A 90 -5.04 -27.14 -11.63
N GLN A 91 -5.49 -26.77 -10.43
CA GLN A 91 -4.70 -26.84 -9.21
C GLN A 91 -4.33 -28.28 -8.85
N ASP A 92 -5.30 -29.20 -8.80
CA ASP A 92 -5.07 -30.63 -8.53
C ASP A 92 -4.08 -31.24 -9.51
N LYS A 93 -4.20 -30.89 -10.80
CA LYS A 93 -3.27 -31.33 -11.84
C LYS A 93 -1.85 -30.80 -11.58
N SER A 94 -1.73 -29.53 -11.21
CA SER A 94 -0.45 -28.90 -10.90
C SER A 94 0.21 -29.54 -9.67
N GLU A 95 -0.53 -29.74 -8.58
CA GLU A 95 -0.04 -30.39 -7.36
C GLU A 95 0.35 -31.85 -7.61
N THR A 96 -0.42 -32.58 -8.41
CA THR A 96 -0.08 -33.96 -8.78
C THR A 96 1.24 -34.00 -9.56
N ALA A 97 1.44 -33.09 -10.52
CA ALA A 97 2.64 -33.06 -11.35
C ALA A 97 3.88 -32.52 -10.60
N HIS A 98 3.73 -31.43 -9.85
CA HIS A 98 4.83 -30.62 -9.33
C HIS A 98 4.86 -30.50 -7.80
N GLY A 99 3.78 -30.90 -7.12
CA GLY A 99 3.58 -30.62 -5.70
C GLY A 99 3.15 -29.17 -5.45
N ASN A 100 3.11 -28.78 -4.18
CA ASN A 100 2.69 -27.44 -3.78
C ASN A 100 3.58 -26.36 -4.39
N ARG A 101 2.97 -25.21 -4.72
CA ARG A 101 3.65 -24.03 -5.24
C ARG A 101 3.88 -23.02 -4.14
N PHE A 102 5.09 -22.49 -4.08
CA PHE A 102 5.51 -21.48 -3.12
C PHE A 102 5.99 -20.24 -3.87
N ILE A 103 5.85 -19.08 -3.23
CA ILE A 103 6.42 -17.82 -3.70
C ILE A 103 7.69 -17.57 -2.91
N ASP A 104 8.81 -17.46 -3.61
CA ASP A 104 10.12 -17.15 -3.02
C ASP A 104 10.37 -15.66 -2.95
N ASP A 105 9.97 -14.92 -4.00
CA ASP A 105 10.29 -13.51 -4.12
C ASP A 105 9.23 -12.76 -4.93
N VAL A 106 9.04 -11.49 -4.58
CA VAL A 106 8.25 -10.52 -5.34
C VAL A 106 9.06 -9.24 -5.43
N LYS A 107 9.50 -8.92 -6.64
CA LYS A 107 10.40 -7.79 -6.89
C LYS A 107 9.97 -7.00 -8.12
N ASP A 108 10.74 -5.94 -8.41
CA ASP A 108 10.55 -5.09 -9.58
C ASP A 108 9.12 -4.53 -9.67
N VAL A 109 8.52 -4.27 -8.49
CA VAL A 109 7.15 -3.77 -8.38
C VAL A 109 7.07 -2.37 -8.94
N LYS A 110 6.23 -2.18 -9.96
CA LYS A 110 5.94 -0.88 -10.58
C LYS A 110 4.47 -0.61 -10.45
N ILE A 111 4.11 0.46 -9.75
CA ILE A 111 2.73 0.86 -9.51
C ILE A 111 2.44 2.11 -10.34
N SER A 112 1.34 2.07 -11.09
CA SER A 112 0.82 3.18 -11.88
C SER A 112 -0.67 3.33 -11.58
N ALA A 113 -1.01 4.29 -10.70
CA ALA A 113 -2.35 4.52 -10.19
C ALA A 113 -3.02 3.22 -9.67
N ASP A 114 -3.98 2.71 -10.43
CA ASP A 114 -4.78 1.51 -10.09
C ASP A 114 -4.27 0.24 -10.77
N THR A 115 -3.09 0.28 -11.38
CA THR A 115 -2.43 -0.87 -12.00
C THR A 115 -1.04 -1.08 -11.42
N ALA A 116 -0.57 -2.33 -11.41
CA ALA A 116 0.81 -2.64 -11.06
C ALA A 116 1.34 -3.84 -11.85
N THR A 117 2.66 -3.93 -11.93
CA THR A 117 3.38 -5.11 -12.42
C THR A 117 4.45 -5.51 -11.42
N ALA A 118 4.72 -6.79 -11.28
CA ALA A 118 5.84 -7.30 -10.47
C ALA A 118 6.41 -8.56 -11.11
N SER A 119 7.69 -8.84 -10.85
CA SER A 119 8.29 -10.14 -11.17
C SER A 119 8.19 -11.02 -9.94
N VAL A 120 7.53 -12.17 -10.09
CA VAL A 120 7.27 -13.12 -9.00
C VAL A 120 8.04 -14.41 -9.27
N THR A 121 8.86 -14.81 -8.31
CA THR A 121 9.62 -16.07 -8.37
C THR A 121 8.89 -17.13 -7.56
N TYR A 122 8.62 -18.26 -8.21
CA TYR A 122 7.97 -19.43 -7.64
C TYR A 122 8.93 -20.61 -7.60
N HIS A 123 8.70 -21.52 -6.65
CA HIS A 123 9.22 -22.87 -6.72
C HIS A 123 8.10 -23.88 -6.44
N TYR A 124 8.29 -25.10 -6.90
CA TYR A 124 7.40 -26.22 -6.61
C TYR A 124 8.11 -27.23 -5.73
N MET A 125 7.36 -27.89 -4.83
CA MET A 125 7.91 -28.87 -3.89
C MET A 125 8.73 -29.98 -4.56
N LYS A 126 8.31 -30.50 -5.72
CA LYS A 126 9.04 -31.57 -6.42
C LYS A 126 10.20 -31.04 -7.26
N SER A 127 10.43 -29.73 -7.30
CA SER A 127 11.47 -29.09 -8.11
C SER A 127 11.98 -27.80 -7.47
N GLU A 128 12.36 -27.85 -6.18
CA GLU A 128 12.79 -26.67 -5.40
C GLU A 128 13.98 -25.91 -6.04
N ASN A 129 14.88 -26.64 -6.70
CA ASN A 129 16.04 -26.06 -7.38
C ASN A 129 15.71 -25.44 -8.75
N ASN A 130 14.50 -25.65 -9.27
CA ASN A 130 14.05 -25.12 -10.55
C ASN A 130 13.00 -24.04 -10.34
N LYS A 131 13.48 -22.83 -10.06
CA LYS A 131 12.63 -21.67 -9.81
C LYS A 131 12.12 -21.07 -11.11
N LEU A 132 10.83 -20.74 -11.13
CA LEU A 132 10.18 -20.06 -12.24
C LEU A 132 9.98 -18.59 -11.89
N THR A 133 10.41 -17.66 -12.73
CA THR A 133 10.07 -16.24 -12.59
C THR A 133 9.08 -15.83 -13.66
N ALA A 134 7.99 -15.19 -13.26
CA ALA A 134 6.95 -14.71 -14.16
C ALA A 134 6.59 -13.25 -13.87
N ASP A 135 6.29 -12.50 -14.94
CA ASP A 135 5.76 -11.15 -14.82
C ASP A 135 4.25 -11.21 -14.54
N VAL A 136 3.86 -10.66 -13.39
CA VAL A 136 2.49 -10.66 -12.90
C VAL A 136 1.94 -9.25 -12.97
N SER A 137 0.72 -9.14 -13.52
CA SER A 137 -0.02 -7.90 -13.58
C SER A 137 -1.08 -7.85 -12.48
N PHE A 138 -1.35 -6.64 -12.00
CA PHE A 138 -2.31 -6.40 -10.92
C PHE A 138 -3.19 -5.20 -11.26
N VAL A 139 -4.43 -5.26 -10.80
CA VAL A 139 -5.37 -4.13 -10.83
C VAL A 139 -5.95 -3.94 -9.43
N LYS A 140 -6.13 -2.68 -9.05
CA LYS A 140 -6.80 -2.31 -7.81
C LYS A 140 -8.30 -2.26 -8.04
N GLU A 141 -9.01 -3.27 -7.53
CA GLU A 141 -10.46 -3.39 -7.61
C GLU A 141 -11.06 -3.26 -6.20
N ASP A 142 -12.05 -2.39 -6.04
CA ASP A 142 -12.72 -2.14 -4.74
C ASP A 142 -11.73 -1.80 -3.60
N GLY A 143 -10.65 -1.07 -3.93
CA GLY A 143 -9.62 -0.69 -2.97
C GLY A 143 -8.58 -1.77 -2.68
N SER A 144 -8.70 -2.97 -3.24
CA SER A 144 -7.79 -4.11 -3.03
C SER A 144 -7.05 -4.50 -4.31
N TRP A 145 -5.75 -4.78 -4.20
CA TRP A 145 -4.98 -5.31 -5.32
C TRP A 145 -5.39 -6.74 -5.63
N ARG A 146 -5.57 -7.05 -6.92
CA ARG A 146 -5.89 -8.39 -7.42
C ARG A 146 -4.96 -8.77 -8.55
N VAL A 147 -4.69 -10.07 -8.67
CA VAL A 147 -3.84 -10.65 -9.71
C VAL A 147 -4.63 -10.80 -11.00
N CYS A 148 -4.13 -10.23 -12.08
CA CYS A 148 -4.74 -10.24 -13.41
C CYS A 148 -4.02 -11.17 -14.41
N SER A 149 -2.89 -11.75 -14.02
CA SER A 149 -2.23 -12.79 -14.82
C SER A 149 -2.85 -14.15 -14.53
N GLN A 150 -3.10 -14.93 -15.59
CA GLN A 150 -3.48 -16.33 -15.44
C GLN A 150 -2.26 -17.18 -15.03
N TYR A 151 -2.55 -18.27 -14.31
CA TYR A 151 -1.59 -19.21 -13.71
C TYR A 151 -0.93 -20.13 -14.72
#